data_AF-A0A950P2M8-F1
#
_entry.id   AF-A0A950P2M8-F1
#
_cell.length_a   1.000
_cell.length_b   1.000
_cell.length_c   1.000
_cell.angle_alpha   90.00
_cell.angle_beta   90.00
_cell.angle_gamma   90.00
#
_symmetry.space_group_name_H-M   'P 1'
#
loop_
_entity.id
_entity.type
_entity.pdbx_description
1 polymer ?
#
loop_
_entity_poly.entity_id
_entity_poly.type
_entity_poly.pdbx_seq_one_letter_code
_entity_poly.pdbx_strand_id
1 'polypeptide(L)'
;MRDVGYLHARAGAAQALLLLGDREQARATAQAELADVRTFGAPRALGIALRVAGLAQGGERGLELLAESVAILGGPPALLERTHSLAALGAALRRAGRRASAREPLAEALDLAARCGARPLAARAREDLRATGARPRRPLRTGVEALTPSELRVARLAAAGRTNREIAHELYVTLKTVEGHLSRAYTKLAVEGRPQLAEVLEGEKSRVPTL
;
A
#
# COMPACT_ATOMS: atom_id res chain seq x y z
N MET A 1 22.79 22.11 -9.13
CA MET A 1 21.49 21.69 -8.59
C MET A 1 20.87 20.73 -9.60
N ARG A 2 21.02 19.41 -9.41
CA ARG A 2 20.48 18.42 -10.36
C ARG A 2 18.97 18.29 -10.13
N ASP A 3 18.21 18.35 -11.21
CA ASP A 3 16.75 18.35 -11.20
C ASP A 3 16.20 17.03 -10.60
N VAL A 4 15.20 17.10 -9.73
CA VAL A 4 14.57 15.93 -9.08
C VAL A 4 13.98 14.99 -10.14
N GLY A 5 13.59 15.52 -11.31
CA GLY A 5 13.14 14.72 -12.44
C GLY A 5 14.21 13.76 -13.00
N TYR A 6 15.50 14.10 -12.88
CA TYR A 6 16.61 13.29 -13.39
C TYR A 6 16.90 12.06 -12.51
N LEU A 7 16.59 12.13 -11.21
CA LEU A 7 16.78 11.00 -10.29
C LEU A 7 15.79 9.88 -10.60
N HIS A 8 14.52 10.20 -10.88
CA HIS A 8 13.50 9.22 -11.24
C HIS A 8 13.75 8.49 -12.57
N ALA A 9 14.50 9.10 -13.50
CA ALA A 9 14.80 8.48 -14.80
C ALA A 9 15.69 7.24 -14.66
N ARG A 10 16.65 7.24 -13.73
CA ARG A 10 17.53 6.08 -13.50
C ARG A 10 16.81 4.92 -12.81
N ALA A 11 15.81 5.20 -11.97
CA ALA A 11 15.02 4.16 -11.31
C ALA A 11 14.17 3.42 -12.34
N GLY A 12 13.64 4.15 -13.33
CA GLY A 12 12.99 3.59 -14.51
C GLY A 12 13.94 2.74 -15.35
N ALA A 13 15.14 3.25 -15.65
CA ALA A 13 16.16 2.53 -16.41
C ALA A 13 16.61 1.23 -15.73
N ALA A 14 16.89 1.27 -14.42
CA ALA A 14 17.26 0.08 -13.65
C ALA A 14 16.12 -0.96 -13.60
N GLN A 15 14.86 -0.54 -13.50
CA GLN A 15 13.72 -1.46 -13.62
C GLN A 15 13.61 -2.07 -15.01
N ALA A 16 13.82 -1.30 -16.07
CA ALA A 16 13.83 -1.82 -17.44
C ALA A 16 14.96 -2.85 -17.64
N LEU A 17 16.17 -2.56 -17.15
CA LEU A 17 17.30 -3.49 -17.18
C LEU A 17 17.00 -4.80 -16.44
N LEU A 18 16.30 -4.75 -15.30
CA LEU A 18 15.85 -5.95 -14.60
C LEU A 18 14.86 -6.79 -15.42
N LEU A 19 13.95 -6.14 -16.16
CA LEU A 19 13.00 -6.83 -17.04
C LEU A 19 13.71 -7.46 -18.24
N LEU A 20 14.79 -6.85 -18.72
CA LEU A 20 15.64 -7.36 -19.80
C LEU A 20 16.63 -8.44 -19.34
N GLY A 21 16.73 -8.70 -18.04
CA GLY A 21 17.61 -9.71 -17.45
C GLY A 21 19.06 -9.24 -17.20
N ASP A 22 19.38 -7.99 -17.52
CA ASP A 22 20.71 -7.41 -17.33
C ASP A 22 20.92 -6.96 -15.87
N ARG A 23 21.14 -7.95 -15.01
CA ARG A 23 21.21 -7.75 -13.55
C ARG A 23 22.42 -6.94 -13.12
N GLU A 24 23.54 -7.06 -13.82
CA GLU A 24 24.77 -6.33 -13.47
C GLU A 24 24.59 -4.84 -13.72
N GLN A 25 24.15 -4.46 -14.93
CA GLN A 25 23.92 -3.07 -15.26
C GLN A 25 22.77 -2.46 -14.44
N ALA A 26 21.73 -3.24 -14.16
CA ALA A 26 20.65 -2.82 -13.26
C ALA A 26 21.18 -2.50 -11.87
N ARG A 27 22.05 -3.35 -11.32
CA ARG A 27 22.62 -3.17 -9.98
C ARG A 27 23.55 -1.96 -9.94
N ALA A 28 24.42 -1.78 -10.92
CA ALA A 28 25.30 -0.61 -11.00
C ALA A 28 24.49 0.70 -11.07
N THR A 29 23.48 0.74 -11.95
CA THR A 29 22.60 1.91 -12.12
C THR A 29 21.82 2.23 -10.84
N ALA A 30 21.27 1.20 -10.19
CA ALA A 30 20.49 1.35 -8.96
C ALA A 30 21.34 1.75 -7.74
N GLN A 31 22.61 1.35 -7.70
CA GLN A 31 23.54 1.74 -6.63
C GLN A 31 24.01 3.19 -6.80
N ALA A 32 24.35 3.61 -8.02
CA ALA A 32 24.70 5.01 -8.33
C ALA A 32 23.52 5.95 -8.02
N GLU A 33 22.35 5.59 -8.55
CA GLU A 33 21.07 5.63 -7.84
C GLU A 33 21.01 6.18 -6.42
N LEU A 34 21.00 5.19 -5.53
CA LEU A 34 20.87 5.30 -4.10
C LEU A 34 21.95 6.18 -3.48
N ALA A 35 23.19 6.16 -4.00
CA ALA A 35 24.27 7.01 -3.51
C ALA A 35 23.95 8.51 -3.70
N ASP A 36 23.47 8.90 -4.88
CA ASP A 36 23.08 10.28 -5.15
C ASP A 36 21.89 10.72 -4.28
N VAL A 37 20.86 9.86 -4.18
CA VAL A 37 19.63 10.19 -3.43
C VAL A 37 19.88 10.27 -1.92
N ARG A 38 20.78 9.45 -1.37
CA ARG A 38 21.18 9.53 0.05
C ARG A 38 21.77 10.88 0.42
N THR A 39 22.46 11.54 -0.52
CA THR A 39 23.01 12.88 -0.32
C THR A 39 21.92 13.96 -0.27
N PHE A 40 20.80 13.76 -0.98
CA PHE A 40 19.71 14.73 -1.09
C PHE A 40 18.64 14.63 0.01
N GLY A 41 18.42 13.42 0.56
CA GLY A 41 17.61 13.23 1.76
C GLY A 41 16.08 13.27 1.59
N ALA A 42 15.54 13.23 0.36
CA ALA A 42 14.09 13.19 0.14
C ALA A 42 13.49 11.79 0.41
N PRO A 43 12.61 11.60 1.41
CA PRO A 43 12.16 10.26 1.83
C PRO A 43 11.50 9.43 0.73
N ARG A 44 10.67 10.05 -0.12
CA ARG A 44 10.02 9.35 -1.23
C ARG A 44 11.03 8.85 -2.27
N ALA A 45 11.97 9.70 -2.69
CA ALA A 45 12.99 9.32 -3.65
C ALA A 45 13.92 8.25 -3.08
N LEU A 46 14.30 8.39 -1.80
CA LEU A 46 15.14 7.42 -1.11
C LEU A 46 14.47 6.05 -1.03
N GLY A 47 13.18 6.00 -0.66
CA GLY A 47 12.43 4.76 -0.65
C GLY A 47 12.35 4.08 -2.02
N ILE A 48 12.14 4.85 -3.10
CA ILE A 48 12.13 4.30 -4.47
C ILE A 48 13.50 3.74 -4.85
N ALA A 49 14.57 4.49 -4.61
CA ALA A 49 15.94 4.06 -4.92
C ALA A 49 16.33 2.80 -4.12
N LEU A 50 15.99 2.74 -2.83
CA LEU A 50 16.19 1.56 -1.99
C LEU A 50 15.44 0.33 -2.53
N ARG A 51 14.18 0.50 -2.96
CA ARG A 51 13.40 -0.60 -3.55
C ARG A 51 14.06 -1.15 -4.81
N VAL A 52 14.45 -0.26 -5.72
CA VAL A 52 15.08 -0.65 -6.99
C VAL A 52 16.44 -1.31 -6.75
N ALA A 53 17.26 -0.74 -5.87
CA ALA A 53 18.54 -1.31 -5.47
C ALA A 53 18.36 -2.69 -4.82
N GLY A 54 17.36 -2.85 -3.94
CA GLY A 54 17.06 -4.14 -3.31
C GLY A 54 16.62 -5.22 -4.30
N LEU A 55 15.80 -4.85 -5.30
CA LEU A 55 15.40 -5.76 -6.39
C LEU A 55 16.58 -6.18 -7.27
N ALA A 56 17.48 -5.24 -7.61
CA ALA A 56 18.66 -5.54 -8.43
C ALA A 56 19.73 -6.33 -7.68
N GLN A 57 19.89 -6.06 -6.39
CA GLN A 57 20.86 -6.72 -5.51
C GLN A 57 20.49 -8.19 -5.26
N GLY A 58 19.22 -8.47 -4.94
CA GLY A 58 18.79 -9.81 -4.51
C GLY A 58 19.48 -10.32 -3.23
N GLY A 59 19.18 -11.57 -2.85
CA GLY A 59 19.72 -12.19 -1.63
C GLY A 59 19.37 -11.43 -0.33
N GLU A 60 20.10 -11.71 0.74
CA GLU A 60 19.88 -11.08 2.05
C GLU A 60 20.09 -9.56 2.00
N ARG A 61 21.13 -9.09 1.31
CA ARG A 61 21.37 -7.64 1.17
C ARG A 61 20.24 -6.94 0.44
N GLY A 62 19.64 -7.58 -0.56
CA GLY A 62 18.46 -7.06 -1.25
C GLY A 62 17.23 -6.98 -0.34
N LEU A 63 17.04 -7.97 0.54
CA LEU A 63 15.97 -7.97 1.55
C LEU A 63 16.13 -6.82 2.54
N GLU A 64 17.35 -6.55 3.01
CA GLU A 64 17.65 -5.43 3.90
C GLU A 64 17.27 -4.07 3.27
N LEU A 65 17.68 -3.86 2.01
CA LEU A 65 17.36 -2.62 1.28
C LEU A 65 15.84 -2.46 1.05
N LEU A 66 15.14 -3.57 0.78
CA LEU A 66 13.68 -3.57 0.64
C LEU A 66 12.98 -3.26 1.97
N ALA A 67 13.49 -3.77 3.10
CA ALA A 67 12.96 -3.44 4.42
C ALA A 67 13.20 -1.96 4.78
N GLU A 68 14.39 -1.43 4.49
CA GLU A 68 14.72 0.00 4.67
C GLU A 68 13.79 0.90 3.83
N SER A 69 13.52 0.49 2.58
CA SER A 69 12.57 1.18 1.70
C SER A 69 11.17 1.27 2.32
N VAL A 70 10.64 0.16 2.85
CA VAL A 70 9.33 0.14 3.52
C VAL A 70 9.32 1.06 4.75
N ALA A 71 10.38 1.02 5.56
CA ALA A 71 10.48 1.82 6.79
C ALA A 71 10.45 3.32 6.50
N ILE A 72 11.19 3.77 5.47
CA ILE A 72 11.27 5.19 5.10
C ILE A 72 9.95 5.71 4.50
N LEU A 73 9.16 4.86 3.85
CA LEU A 73 7.92 5.25 3.16
C LEU A 73 6.69 5.27 4.09
N GLY A 74 6.82 5.78 5.31
CA GLY A 74 5.78 5.68 6.36
C GLY A 74 4.57 6.63 6.30
N GLY A 75 4.48 7.57 5.35
CA GLY A 75 3.52 8.69 5.42
C GLY A 75 2.52 8.84 4.25
N PRO A 76 1.45 9.65 4.43
CA PRO A 76 0.37 9.88 3.45
C PRO A 76 0.76 10.35 2.03
N PRO A 77 1.87 11.08 1.76
CA PRO A 77 2.25 11.37 0.37
C PRO A 77 2.93 10.17 -0.34
N ALA A 78 3.24 9.07 0.36
CA ALA A 78 4.04 7.95 -0.16
C ALA A 78 3.33 6.59 -0.11
N LEU A 79 2.01 6.54 0.13
CA LEU A 79 1.26 5.29 0.31
C LEU A 79 1.42 4.32 -0.87
N LEU A 80 1.36 4.80 -2.12
CA LEU A 80 1.53 3.96 -3.29
C LEU A 80 2.96 3.39 -3.38
N GLU A 81 3.98 4.20 -3.11
CA GLU A 81 5.38 3.75 -3.12
C GLU A 81 5.66 2.74 -2.01
N ARG A 82 5.09 2.96 -0.81
CA ARG A 82 5.15 2.00 0.29
C ARG A 82 4.53 0.67 -0.14
N THR A 83 3.37 0.72 -0.82
CA THR A 83 2.67 -0.46 -1.34
C THR A 83 3.56 -1.25 -2.31
N HIS A 84 4.22 -0.57 -3.24
CA HIS A 84 5.17 -1.23 -4.16
C HIS A 84 6.35 -1.86 -3.41
N SER A 85 6.84 -1.22 -2.35
CA SER A 85 7.98 -1.69 -1.55
C SER A 85 7.60 -2.90 -0.68
N LEU A 86 6.43 -2.90 -0.07
CA LEU A 86 5.87 -4.04 0.65
C LEU A 86 5.64 -5.25 -0.27
N ALA A 87 5.08 -5.03 -1.46
CA ALA A 87 4.89 -6.08 -2.44
C ALA A 87 6.24 -6.68 -2.90
N ALA A 88 7.24 -5.82 -3.16
CA ALA A 88 8.58 -6.24 -3.55
C ALA A 88 9.28 -7.04 -2.43
N LEU A 89 9.24 -6.55 -1.18
CA LEU A 89 9.80 -7.22 -0.01
C LEU A 89 9.15 -8.58 0.21
N GLY A 90 7.82 -8.63 0.23
CA GLY A 90 7.06 -9.86 0.40
C GLY A 90 7.33 -10.90 -0.70
N ALA A 91 7.43 -10.44 -1.95
CA ALA A 91 7.77 -11.31 -3.07
C ALA A 91 9.21 -11.85 -2.99
N ALA A 92 10.16 -11.02 -2.56
CA ALA A 92 11.55 -11.43 -2.35
C ALA A 92 11.68 -12.44 -1.20
N LEU A 93 11.03 -12.19 -0.05
CA LEU A 93 10.98 -13.13 1.08
C LEU A 93 10.40 -14.48 0.68
N ARG A 94 9.33 -14.48 -0.12
CA ARG A 94 8.75 -15.72 -0.65
C ARG A 94 9.74 -16.48 -1.53
N ARG A 95 10.41 -15.80 -2.46
CA ARG A 95 11.42 -16.41 -3.34
C ARG A 95 12.62 -16.97 -2.56
N ALA A 96 12.97 -16.34 -1.43
CA ALA A 96 13.99 -16.82 -0.51
C ALA A 96 13.51 -17.97 0.41
N GLY A 97 12.30 -18.50 0.22
CA GLY A 97 11.76 -19.59 1.04
C GLY A 97 11.21 -19.15 2.42
N ARG A 98 11.33 -17.86 2.78
CA ARG A 98 10.87 -17.28 4.07
C ARG A 98 9.36 -16.99 4.05
N ARG A 99 8.57 -18.04 3.79
CA ARG A 99 7.10 -17.95 3.57
C ARG A 99 6.36 -17.29 4.72
N ALA A 100 6.72 -17.58 5.97
CA ALA A 100 6.09 -16.99 7.14
C ALA A 100 6.30 -15.46 7.18
N SER A 101 7.55 -15.01 7.05
CA SER A 101 7.91 -13.59 7.02
C SER A 101 7.35 -12.84 5.82
N ALA A 102 7.08 -13.53 4.70
CA ALA A 102 6.50 -12.92 3.51
C ALA A 102 5.02 -12.54 3.68
N ARG A 103 4.28 -13.19 4.59
CA ARG A 103 2.82 -13.04 4.68
C ARG A 103 2.38 -11.65 5.07
N GLU A 104 3.00 -11.07 6.10
CA GLU A 104 2.63 -9.75 6.63
C GLU A 104 2.87 -8.64 5.59
N PRO A 105 4.05 -8.49 4.97
CA PRO A 105 4.25 -7.49 3.92
C PRO A 105 3.31 -7.66 2.73
N LEU A 106 3.01 -8.89 2.32
CA LEU A 106 2.08 -9.16 1.20
C LEU A 106 0.63 -8.84 1.57
N ALA A 107 0.22 -9.09 2.80
CA ALA A 107 -1.10 -8.71 3.30
C ALA A 107 -1.25 -7.18 3.36
N GLU A 108 -0.27 -6.47 3.95
CA GLU A 108 -0.27 -5.00 4.00
C GLU A 108 -0.25 -4.41 2.59
N ALA A 109 0.56 -4.95 1.67
CA ALA A 109 0.58 -4.53 0.27
C ALA A 109 -0.78 -4.74 -0.42
N LEU A 110 -1.45 -5.86 -0.18
CA LEU A 110 -2.77 -6.14 -0.74
C LEU A 110 -3.80 -5.12 -0.27
N ASP A 111 -3.83 -4.84 1.04
CA ASP A 111 -4.78 -3.92 1.64
C ASP A 111 -4.53 -2.47 1.17
N LEU A 112 -3.28 -2.03 1.17
CA LEU A 112 -2.91 -0.70 0.68
C LEU A 112 -3.16 -0.55 -0.82
N ALA A 113 -2.86 -1.57 -1.64
CA ALA A 113 -3.16 -1.53 -3.07
C ALA A 113 -4.66 -1.42 -3.35
N ALA A 114 -5.49 -2.09 -2.56
CA ALA A 114 -6.94 -1.96 -2.64
C ALA A 114 -7.40 -0.53 -2.28
N ARG A 115 -6.82 0.06 -1.23
CA ARG A 115 -7.09 1.46 -0.81
C ARG A 115 -6.68 2.49 -1.86
N CYS A 116 -5.55 2.27 -2.53
CA CYS A 116 -5.04 3.15 -3.59
C CYS A 116 -5.71 2.91 -4.95
N GLY A 117 -6.58 1.90 -5.10
CA GLY A 117 -7.18 1.53 -6.38
C GLY A 117 -6.20 0.87 -7.37
N ALA A 118 -5.01 0.48 -6.93
CA ALA A 118 -3.97 -0.14 -7.73
C ALA A 118 -4.30 -1.63 -8.00
N ARG A 119 -5.32 -1.88 -8.82
CA ARG A 119 -5.87 -3.23 -9.08
C ARG A 119 -4.83 -4.27 -9.53
N PRO A 120 -3.89 -3.96 -10.46
CA PRO A 120 -2.87 -4.92 -10.87
C PRO A 120 -1.94 -5.31 -9.71
N LEU A 121 -1.54 -4.33 -8.89
CA LEU A 121 -0.70 -4.56 -7.72
C LEU A 121 -1.42 -5.40 -6.66
N ALA A 122 -2.71 -5.14 -6.42
CA ALA A 122 -3.55 -5.93 -5.52
C ALA A 122 -3.71 -7.38 -6.01
N ALA A 123 -3.91 -7.59 -7.33
CA ALA A 123 -3.98 -8.94 -7.90
C ALA A 123 -2.66 -9.69 -7.68
N ARG A 124 -1.53 -9.04 -7.97
CA ARG A 124 -0.20 -9.63 -7.79
C ARG A 124 0.11 -9.96 -6.33
N ALA A 125 -0.14 -9.03 -5.41
CA ALA A 125 0.08 -9.25 -3.98
C ALA A 125 -0.77 -10.43 -3.45
N ARG A 126 -2.00 -10.59 -3.96
CA ARG A 126 -2.89 -11.70 -3.60
C ARG A 126 -2.37 -13.05 -4.11
N GLU A 127 -1.90 -13.12 -5.34
CA GLU A 127 -1.27 -14.33 -5.92
C GLU A 127 -0.03 -14.73 -5.12
N ASP A 128 0.83 -13.74 -4.87
CA ASP A 128 2.05 -13.91 -4.11
C ASP A 128 1.78 -14.38 -2.67
N LEU A 129 0.74 -13.83 -2.02
CA LEU A 129 0.31 -14.25 -0.69
C LEU A 129 -0.21 -15.69 -0.69
N ARG A 130 -1.03 -16.07 -1.68
CA ARG A 130 -1.49 -17.46 -1.86
C ARG A 130 -0.34 -18.43 -2.05
N ALA A 131 0.68 -18.04 -2.80
CA ALA A 131 1.88 -18.85 -3.03
C ALA A 131 2.72 -19.09 -1.75
N THR A 132 2.46 -18.38 -0.65
CA THR A 132 3.05 -18.67 0.68
C THR A 132 2.31 -19.79 1.44
N GLY A 133 1.25 -20.35 0.86
CA GLY A 133 0.32 -21.27 1.54
C GLY A 133 -0.67 -20.56 2.47
N ALA A 134 -0.59 -19.24 2.62
CA ALA A 134 -1.63 -18.48 3.28
C ALA A 134 -2.90 -18.50 2.41
N ARG A 135 -4.06 -18.76 3.02
CA ARG A 135 -5.33 -18.32 2.44
C ARG A 135 -5.48 -16.85 2.83
N PRO A 136 -5.36 -15.88 1.91
CA PRO A 136 -5.78 -14.52 2.23
C PRO A 136 -7.22 -14.65 2.72
N ARG A 137 -7.52 -14.11 3.92
CA ARG A 137 -8.92 -13.99 4.35
C ARG A 137 -9.67 -13.39 3.16
N ARG A 138 -10.76 -14.03 2.71
CA ARG A 138 -11.63 -13.35 1.75
C ARG A 138 -11.95 -12.01 2.41
N PRO A 139 -11.69 -10.87 1.76
CA PRO A 139 -12.17 -9.61 2.31
C PRO A 139 -13.65 -9.83 2.59
N LEU A 140 -14.04 -9.62 3.84
CA LEU A 140 -15.43 -9.74 4.23
C LEU A 140 -16.21 -8.92 3.20
N ARG A 141 -17.22 -9.54 2.59
CA ARG A 141 -18.00 -8.85 1.55
C ARG A 141 -18.98 -7.89 2.20
N THR A 142 -19.29 -8.12 3.47
CA THR A 142 -20.28 -7.40 4.25
C THR A 142 -19.79 -7.14 5.68
N GLY A 143 -20.36 -6.11 6.32
CA GLY A 143 -20.04 -5.73 7.71
C GLY A 143 -18.98 -4.64 7.83
N VAL A 144 -18.75 -4.14 9.04
CA VAL A 144 -17.82 -3.02 9.30
C VAL A 144 -16.39 -3.39 8.93
N GLU A 145 -15.98 -4.63 9.23
CA GLU A 145 -14.67 -5.18 8.84
C GLU A 145 -14.46 -5.30 7.31
N ALA A 146 -15.54 -5.21 6.50
CA ALA A 146 -15.44 -5.16 5.03
C ALA A 146 -15.04 -3.78 4.49
N LEU A 147 -15.17 -2.73 5.31
CA LEU A 147 -14.86 -1.37 4.92
C LEU A 147 -13.35 -1.16 4.85
N THR A 148 -12.90 -0.53 3.78
CA THR A 148 -11.54 0.02 3.75
C THR A 148 -11.41 1.14 4.80
N PRO A 149 -10.20 1.44 5.30
CA PRO A 149 -10.01 2.54 6.25
C PRO A 149 -10.58 3.88 5.78
N SER A 150 -10.51 4.16 4.46
CA SER A 150 -11.08 5.38 3.88
C SER A 150 -12.61 5.37 3.88
N GLU A 151 -13.23 4.23 3.51
CA GLU A 151 -14.68 4.06 3.60
C GLU A 151 -15.16 4.13 5.06
N LEU A 152 -14.46 3.49 5.98
CA LEU A 152 -14.77 3.53 7.42
C LEU A 152 -14.63 4.94 7.99
N ARG A 153 -13.58 5.68 7.61
CA ARG A 153 -13.38 7.05 8.09
C ARG A 153 -14.44 8.00 7.55
N VAL A 154 -14.76 7.91 6.26
CA VAL A 154 -15.87 8.66 5.65
C VAL A 154 -17.21 8.28 6.29
N ALA A 155 -17.48 6.98 6.49
CA ALA A 155 -18.70 6.49 7.11
C ALA A 155 -18.84 6.95 8.57
N ARG A 156 -17.75 6.98 9.35
CA ARG A 156 -17.73 7.51 10.73
C ARG A 156 -18.00 9.01 10.79
N LEU A 157 -17.37 9.80 9.92
CA LEU A 157 -17.65 11.24 9.85
C LEU A 157 -19.08 11.51 9.39
N ALA A 158 -19.59 10.69 8.47
CA ALA A 158 -20.97 10.78 8.02
C ALA A 158 -21.97 10.40 9.13
N ALA A 159 -21.68 9.33 9.89
CA ALA A 159 -22.44 8.93 11.08
C ALA A 159 -22.42 10.01 12.17
N ALA A 160 -21.31 10.74 12.31
CA ALA A 160 -21.18 11.89 13.20
C ALA A 160 -21.84 13.19 12.68
N GLY A 161 -22.61 13.13 11.59
CA GLY A 161 -23.40 14.26 11.09
C GLY A 161 -22.69 15.21 10.10
N ARG A 162 -21.43 14.98 9.73
CA ARG A 162 -20.67 15.86 8.81
C ARG A 162 -21.11 15.77 7.35
N THR A 163 -21.53 16.87 6.73
CA THR A 163 -21.93 16.89 5.31
C THR A 163 -20.79 16.40 4.39
N ASN A 164 -21.13 15.92 3.19
CA ASN A 164 -20.10 15.44 2.25
C ASN A 164 -19.05 16.52 1.93
N ARG A 165 -19.44 17.80 1.95
CA ARG A 165 -18.56 18.94 1.71
C ARG A 165 -17.59 19.16 2.88
N GLU A 166 -18.06 19.04 4.11
CA GLU A 166 -17.21 19.11 5.30
C GLU A 166 -16.23 17.93 5.35
N ILE A 167 -16.69 16.72 5.04
CA ILE A 167 -15.84 15.53 4.98
C ILE A 167 -14.77 15.68 3.89
N ALA A 168 -15.16 16.17 2.70
CA ALA A 168 -14.24 16.42 1.60
C ALA A 168 -13.14 17.41 2.01
N HIS A 169 -13.52 18.48 2.71
CA HIS A 169 -12.59 19.47 3.23
C HIS A 169 -11.67 18.89 4.32
N GLU A 170 -12.22 18.18 5.31
CA GLU A 170 -11.46 17.59 6.42
C GLU A 170 -10.46 16.53 5.95
N LEU A 171 -10.83 15.73 4.95
CA LEU A 171 -10.00 14.67 4.41
C LEU A 171 -9.15 15.12 3.20
N TYR A 172 -9.25 16.39 2.79
CA TYR A 172 -8.57 16.94 1.61
C TYR A 172 -8.81 16.12 0.33
N VAL A 173 -10.06 15.76 0.06
CA VAL A 173 -10.50 15.00 -1.13
C VAL A 173 -11.65 15.69 -1.85
N THR A 174 -12.00 15.22 -3.05
CA THR A 174 -13.15 15.76 -3.79
C THR A 174 -14.48 15.26 -3.21
N LEU A 175 -15.57 16.02 -3.43
CA LEU A 175 -16.95 15.58 -3.12
C LEU A 175 -17.27 14.22 -3.75
N LYS A 176 -16.89 14.03 -5.02
CA LYS A 176 -17.10 12.77 -5.75
C LYS A 176 -16.36 11.59 -5.11
N THR A 177 -15.20 11.85 -4.50
CA THR A 177 -14.45 10.82 -3.73
C THR A 177 -15.22 10.42 -2.48
N VAL A 178 -15.79 11.38 -1.75
CA VAL A 178 -16.62 11.12 -0.57
C VAL A 178 -17.87 10.31 -0.94
N GLU A 179 -18.59 10.72 -1.98
CA GLU A 179 -19.77 10.01 -2.50
C GLU A 179 -19.44 8.58 -2.92
N GLY A 180 -18.32 8.40 -3.63
CA GLY A 180 -17.85 7.08 -4.02
C GLY A 180 -17.48 6.19 -2.82
N HIS A 181 -16.92 6.75 -1.76
CA HIS A 181 -16.65 6.00 -0.53
C HIS A 181 -17.94 5.64 0.21
N LEU A 182 -18.90 6.56 0.31
CA LEU A 182 -20.20 6.30 0.94
C LEU A 182 -21.00 5.24 0.18
N SER A 183 -21.08 5.31 -1.15
CA SER A 183 -21.79 4.32 -1.96
C SER A 183 -21.24 2.90 -1.76
N ARG A 184 -19.91 2.75 -1.70
CA ARG A 184 -19.27 1.46 -1.41
C ARG A 184 -19.50 1.02 0.03
N ALA A 185 -19.44 1.95 0.98
CA ALA A 185 -19.72 1.67 2.39
C ALA A 185 -21.16 1.18 2.58
N TYR A 186 -22.14 1.84 1.95
CA TYR A 186 -23.55 1.44 1.99
C TYR A 186 -23.76 0.03 1.47
N THR A 187 -23.14 -0.28 0.32
CA THR A 187 -23.21 -1.62 -0.27
C THR A 187 -22.63 -2.69 0.67
N LYS A 188 -21.48 -2.41 1.29
CA LYS A 188 -20.79 -3.35 2.20
C LYS A 188 -21.48 -3.48 3.56
N LEU A 189 -22.07 -2.42 4.07
CA LEU A 189 -22.83 -2.46 5.32
C LEU A 189 -24.26 -2.96 5.13
N ALA A 190 -24.71 -3.14 3.88
CA ALA A 190 -26.09 -3.44 3.53
C ALA A 190 -27.08 -2.41 4.11
N VAL A 191 -26.74 -1.12 3.99
CA VAL A 191 -27.57 0.00 4.42
C VAL A 191 -28.04 0.83 3.23
N GLU A 192 -29.22 1.41 3.34
CA GLU A 192 -29.86 2.21 2.30
C GLU A 192 -29.37 3.67 2.29
N GLY A 193 -28.73 4.10 3.37
CA GLY A 193 -28.13 5.42 3.40
C GLY A 193 -27.60 5.87 4.75
N ARG A 194 -27.35 7.17 4.79
CA ARG A 194 -26.68 7.86 5.89
C ARG A 194 -27.31 7.67 7.27
N PRO A 195 -28.66 7.65 7.45
CA PRO A 195 -29.26 7.50 8.79
C PRO A 195 -28.90 6.18 9.48
N GLN A 196 -28.70 5.11 8.71
CA GLN A 196 -28.42 3.76 9.22
C GLN A 196 -26.93 3.56 9.55
N LEU A 197 -26.04 4.50 9.20
CA LEU A 197 -24.62 4.36 9.45
C LEU A 197 -24.28 4.36 10.95
N ALA A 198 -24.91 5.23 11.74
CA ALA A 198 -24.62 5.35 13.17
C ALA A 198 -24.94 4.05 13.90
N GLU A 199 -26.12 3.49 13.65
CA GLU A 199 -26.59 2.24 14.26
C GLU A 199 -25.67 1.05 13.94
N VAL A 200 -25.29 0.88 12.67
CA VAL A 200 -24.43 -0.24 12.25
C VAL A 200 -23.01 -0.10 12.77
N LEU A 201 -22.49 1.14 12.87
CA LEU A 201 -21.14 1.39 13.38
C LEU A 201 -21.05 1.35 14.92
N GLU A 202 -22.16 1.60 15.63
CA GLU A 202 -22.25 1.51 17.09
C GLU A 202 -22.60 0.10 17.58
N GLY A 203 -23.42 -0.65 16.82
CA GLY A 203 -23.82 -2.02 17.14
C GLY A 203 -22.67 -3.02 17.30
N GLU A 204 -21.48 -2.75 16.74
CA GLU A 204 -20.27 -3.56 16.97
C GLU A 204 -19.54 -3.26 18.28
N LYS A 205 -19.71 -2.09 18.91
CA LYS A 205 -19.10 -1.82 20.23
C LYS A 205 -19.62 -2.78 21.31
N SER A 206 -20.80 -3.36 21.10
CA SER A 206 -21.46 -4.29 22.03
C SER A 206 -21.08 -5.76 21.82
N ARG A 207 -20.24 -6.10 20.83
CA ARG A 207 -19.89 -7.49 20.48
C ARG A 207 -18.51 -7.96 20.94
N VAL A 208 -17.79 -7.19 21.76
CA VAL A 208 -16.54 -7.66 22.37
C VAL A 208 -16.89 -8.74 23.40
N PRO A 209 -16.50 -10.02 23.22
CA PRO A 209 -16.55 -10.98 24.31
C PRO A 209 -15.45 -10.60 25.29
N THR A 210 -15.84 -10.32 26.53
CA THR A 210 -14.92 -10.33 27.67
C THR A 210 -14.23 -11.71 27.71
N LEU A 211 -12.92 -11.72 27.52
CA LEU A 211 -12.03 -12.77 28.02
C LEU A 211 -10.96 -12.08 28.87
#